data_AF-A0A9D6FDN9-F1
#
_entry.id   AF-A0A9D6FDN9-F1
#
_cell.length_a   1.000
_cell.length_b   1.000
_cell.length_c   1.000
_cell.angle_alpha   90.00
_cell.angle_beta   90.00
_cell.angle_gamma   90.00
#
_symmetry.space_group_name_H-M   'P 1'
#
loop_
_entity.id
_entity.type
_entity.pdbx_description
1 polymer ?
#
loop_
_entity_poly.entity_id
_entity_poly.type
_entity_poly.pdbx_seq_one_letter_code
_entity_poly.pdbx_strand_id
1 'polypeptide(L)'
;MHGCPATAPSGTFRYVRVEDPADIPPPDPYAIDVAVLDMNHGWPNLGHDSMVHAVREIGCDLVPILQGTGLYFRAISFEVRRRHLLPEPPGGRFVVYLGTGGPGHPDPYRNDGIAAGSQGIVEDPAWQTPCFQLLEAIRSDEDAVLLAVCHTFEVLCRWSGAAQPVMRGRVKGGKSSGVLENILTPEALEHPWFSRFSADLSGGRRLRVMDSRLYDMIPDRDRLPSGVIPISYEAVSIGGPQGDALTMIEMARDRGGVMPRILAVNHHPEIVNRARERLILEEKLARGDVTREWYEERATALTHRYPGEDSERLLHLTSDYTLLAPMQFHLHRQLRLRAEKLGIEIGVHEDQVQERPSNATEGPEGRLEGAGVLSH
;
A
#
# COMPACT_ATOMS: atom_id res chain seq x y z
N MET A 1 16.87 -13.10 -14.51
CA MET A 1 16.20 -11.80 -14.28
C MET A 1 16.88 -10.74 -15.14
N HIS A 2 16.26 -10.29 -16.24
CA HIS A 2 16.65 -9.00 -16.83
C HIS A 2 15.85 -7.94 -16.11
N GLY A 3 16.48 -7.31 -15.11
CA GLY A 3 15.92 -6.13 -14.48
C GLY A 3 15.57 -5.13 -15.57
N CYS A 4 14.35 -4.60 -15.53
CA CYS A 4 14.02 -3.41 -16.31
C CYS A 4 15.04 -2.34 -15.89
N PRO A 5 15.94 -1.89 -16.77
CA PRO A 5 16.93 -0.89 -16.38
C PRO A 5 16.21 0.35 -15.85
N ALA A 6 16.85 1.10 -14.94
CA ALA A 6 16.31 2.36 -14.40
C ALA A 6 15.96 3.40 -15.49
N THR A 7 16.36 3.11 -16.74
CA THR A 7 16.11 3.87 -17.98
C THR A 7 15.32 3.07 -19.03
N ALA A 8 14.55 2.04 -18.65
CA ALA A 8 13.82 1.21 -19.62
C ALA A 8 12.93 2.08 -20.54
N PRO A 9 13.22 2.12 -21.85
CA PRO A 9 12.47 2.89 -22.84
C PRO A 9 11.19 2.15 -23.25
N SER A 10 10.54 1.44 -22.33
CA SER A 10 9.34 0.64 -22.67
C SER A 10 8.11 1.52 -22.84
N GLY A 11 8.11 2.77 -22.35
CA GLY A 11 6.96 3.66 -22.40
C GLY A 11 5.75 3.18 -21.59
N THR A 12 5.85 2.02 -20.93
CA THR A 12 4.76 1.33 -20.22
C THR A 12 4.44 1.90 -18.85
N PHE A 13 5.32 2.74 -18.29
CA PHE A 13 5.12 3.40 -17.02
C PHE A 13 5.58 4.86 -17.07
N ARG A 14 4.80 5.75 -16.46
CA ARG A 14 5.16 7.16 -16.22
C ARG A 14 4.87 7.52 -14.77
N TYR A 15 5.69 8.41 -14.22
CA TYR A 15 5.47 8.96 -12.89
C TYR A 15 5.47 10.49 -12.96
N VAL A 16 4.52 11.11 -12.27
CA VAL A 16 4.42 12.56 -12.13
C VAL A 16 4.23 12.89 -10.65
N ARG A 17 5.07 13.77 -10.11
CA ARG A 17 4.83 14.40 -8.81
C ARG A 17 4.18 15.76 -9.07
N VAL A 18 3.01 15.98 -8.49
CA VAL A 18 2.26 17.23 -8.62
C VAL A 18 2.63 18.13 -7.45
N GLU A 19 3.35 19.21 -7.73
CA GLU A 19 3.70 20.23 -6.75
C GLU A 19 2.81 21.47 -6.89
N ASP A 20 2.27 21.71 -8.08
CA ASP A 20 1.31 22.76 -8.39
C ASP A 20 0.15 22.20 -9.23
N PRO A 21 -1.08 22.75 -9.17
CA PRO A 21 -2.17 22.33 -10.05
C PRO A 21 -1.82 22.33 -11.55
N ALA A 22 -0.89 23.19 -11.99
CA ALA A 22 -0.41 23.21 -13.38
C ALA A 22 0.46 21.99 -13.75
N ASP A 23 1.02 21.27 -12.78
CA ASP A 23 1.81 20.05 -13.02
C ASP A 23 0.93 18.84 -13.33
N ILE A 24 -0.38 18.96 -13.12
CA ILE A 24 -1.33 17.89 -13.39
C ILE A 24 -1.33 17.63 -14.90
N PRO A 25 -0.88 16.44 -15.36
CA PRO A 25 -0.81 16.17 -16.78
C PRO A 25 -2.24 16.08 -17.34
N PRO A 26 -2.46 16.42 -18.62
CA PRO A 26 -3.79 16.26 -19.22
C PRO A 26 -4.25 14.79 -19.19
N PRO A 27 -5.57 14.54 -19.16
CA PRO A 27 -6.12 13.20 -19.37
C PRO A 27 -5.61 12.60 -20.68
N ASP A 28 -5.22 11.33 -20.64
CA ASP A 28 -4.75 10.59 -21.81
C ASP A 28 -5.61 9.33 -21.98
N PRO A 29 -6.27 9.13 -23.12
CA PRO A 29 -7.11 7.95 -23.36
C PRO A 29 -6.32 6.64 -23.31
N TYR A 30 -4.99 6.64 -23.46
CA TYR A 30 -4.16 5.43 -23.35
C TYR A 30 -3.57 5.21 -21.95
N ALA A 31 -3.68 6.20 -21.06
CA ALA A 31 -3.15 6.09 -19.70
C ALA A 31 -4.12 5.37 -18.75
N ILE A 32 -3.59 4.41 -17.99
CA ILE A 32 -4.19 3.90 -16.77
C ILE A 32 -3.64 4.75 -15.62
N ASP A 33 -4.41 5.79 -15.26
CA ASP A 33 -4.02 6.76 -14.25
C ASP A 33 -4.29 6.21 -12.84
N VAL A 34 -3.24 6.25 -12.00
CA VAL A 34 -3.26 5.87 -10.58
C VAL A 34 -2.99 7.11 -9.75
N ALA A 35 -3.92 7.49 -8.89
CA ALA A 35 -3.71 8.60 -7.96
C ALA A 35 -2.96 8.12 -6.73
N VAL A 36 -1.87 8.79 -6.37
CA VAL A 36 -1.13 8.54 -5.12
C VAL A 36 -1.38 9.73 -4.19
N LEU A 37 -1.99 9.47 -3.03
CA LEU A 37 -2.19 10.46 -1.97
C LEU A 37 -0.93 10.50 -1.12
N ASP A 38 -0.03 11.46 -1.40
CA ASP A 38 1.23 11.59 -0.68
C ASP A 38 1.01 12.32 0.65
N MET A 39 1.02 11.55 1.74
CA MET A 39 0.81 12.03 3.11
C MET A 39 2.11 12.46 3.82
N ASN A 40 3.23 12.60 3.09
CA ASN A 40 4.53 12.84 3.71
C ASN A 40 4.74 14.22 4.34
N HIS A 41 3.91 15.21 4.01
CA HIS A 41 4.05 16.59 4.48
C HIS A 41 5.48 17.15 4.27
N GLY A 42 6.06 16.93 3.08
CA GLY A 42 7.40 17.40 2.72
C GLY A 42 8.56 16.59 3.31
N TRP A 43 8.29 15.49 4.02
CA TRP A 43 9.33 14.58 4.50
C TRP A 43 9.68 13.51 3.46
N PRO A 44 10.92 13.00 3.45
CA PRO A 44 11.27 11.83 2.65
C PRO A 44 10.41 10.62 3.03
N ASN A 45 9.78 9.99 2.04
CA ASN A 45 8.83 8.89 2.24
C ASN A 45 9.25 7.66 1.42
N LEU A 46 9.87 6.69 2.11
CA LEU A 46 10.30 5.44 1.48
C LEU A 46 9.09 4.64 0.97
N GLY A 47 8.03 4.54 1.78
CA GLY A 47 6.81 3.82 1.40
C GLY A 47 6.14 4.39 0.16
N HIS A 48 6.10 5.72 0.00
CA HIS A 48 5.63 6.35 -1.23
C HIS A 48 6.40 5.82 -2.47
N ASP A 49 7.73 5.83 -2.41
CA ASP A 49 8.55 5.39 -3.55
C ASP A 49 8.37 3.90 -3.82
N SER A 50 8.28 3.07 -2.78
CA SER A 50 8.01 1.64 -2.90
C SER A 50 6.64 1.36 -3.54
N MET A 51 5.60 2.14 -3.22
CA MET A 51 4.29 2.02 -3.88
C MET A 51 4.34 2.43 -5.36
N VAL A 52 5.00 3.55 -5.69
CA VAL A 52 5.18 3.98 -7.10
C VAL A 52 5.96 2.91 -7.88
N HIS A 53 6.99 2.33 -7.27
CA HIS A 53 7.74 1.22 -7.85
C HIS A 53 6.91 -0.05 -8.03
N ALA A 54 6.00 -0.38 -7.10
CA ALA A 54 5.10 -1.53 -7.26
C ALA A 54 4.20 -1.37 -8.50
N VAL A 55 3.64 -0.16 -8.73
CA VAL A 55 2.87 0.13 -9.95
C VAL A 55 3.74 -0.03 -11.20
N ARG A 56 4.98 0.47 -11.17
CA ARG A 56 5.93 0.30 -12.27
C ARG A 56 6.19 -1.18 -12.55
N GLU A 57 6.39 -1.99 -11.52
CA GLU A 57 6.69 -3.42 -11.67
C GLU A 57 5.52 -4.20 -12.25
N ILE A 58 4.30 -3.92 -11.81
CA ILE A 58 3.09 -4.48 -12.42
C ILE A 58 3.04 -4.10 -13.91
N GLY A 59 3.38 -2.85 -14.26
CA GLY A 59 3.51 -2.43 -15.65
C GLY A 59 4.64 -3.14 -16.42
N CYS A 60 5.75 -3.46 -15.76
CA CYS A 60 6.87 -4.21 -16.35
C CYS A 60 6.49 -5.66 -16.65
N ASP A 61 5.77 -6.32 -15.74
CA ASP A 61 5.29 -7.69 -15.92
C ASP A 61 4.33 -7.82 -17.12
N LEU A 62 3.67 -6.71 -17.47
CA LEU A 62 2.72 -6.61 -18.57
C LEU A 62 3.36 -6.08 -19.87
N VAL A 63 4.68 -5.87 -19.93
CA VAL A 63 5.37 -5.36 -21.13
C VAL A 63 5.04 -6.15 -22.40
N PRO A 64 5.05 -7.50 -22.43
CA PRO A 64 4.70 -8.26 -23.63
C PRO A 64 3.29 -7.98 -24.16
N ILE A 65 2.39 -7.53 -23.29
CA ILE A 65 0.99 -7.24 -23.60
C ILE A 65 0.82 -5.76 -23.98
N LEU A 66 1.52 -4.86 -23.29
CA LEU A 66 1.43 -3.42 -23.53
C LEU A 66 2.14 -2.99 -24.82
N GLN A 67 3.19 -3.72 -25.23
CA GLN A 67 3.93 -3.44 -26.45
C GLN A 67 3.02 -3.40 -27.68
N GLY A 68 3.07 -2.29 -28.42
CA GLY A 68 2.27 -2.09 -29.64
C GLY A 68 0.83 -1.60 -29.41
N THR A 69 0.33 -1.60 -28.17
CA THR A 69 -1.03 -1.12 -27.85
C THR A 69 -1.12 0.39 -27.60
N GLY A 70 0.01 1.01 -27.24
CA GLY A 70 0.07 2.40 -26.76
C GLY A 70 -0.41 2.60 -25.32
N LEU A 71 -0.99 1.57 -24.68
CA LEU A 71 -1.43 1.61 -23.29
C LEU A 71 -0.24 1.68 -22.33
N TYR A 72 -0.40 2.41 -21.24
CA TYR A 72 0.63 2.53 -20.21
C TYR A 72 0.03 2.90 -18.84
N PHE A 73 0.74 2.56 -17.77
CA PHE A 73 0.39 2.99 -16.42
C PHE A 73 1.00 4.35 -16.12
N ARG A 74 0.26 5.22 -15.41
CA ARG A 74 0.79 6.50 -14.95
C ARG A 74 0.42 6.73 -13.49
N ALA A 75 1.43 6.76 -12.62
CA ALA A 75 1.26 7.16 -11.24
C ALA A 75 1.38 8.69 -11.11
N ILE A 76 0.35 9.33 -10.56
CA ILE A 76 0.29 10.78 -10.34
C ILE A 76 0.20 11.01 -8.84
N SER A 77 1.25 11.57 -8.24
CA SER A 77 1.37 11.79 -6.80
C SER A 77 0.98 13.20 -6.41
N PHE A 78 0.04 13.33 -5.48
CA PHE A 78 -0.53 14.58 -5.00
C PHE A 78 -0.08 14.83 -3.56
N GLU A 79 0.62 15.94 -3.31
CA GLU A 79 1.05 16.34 -1.96
C GLU A 79 -0.15 16.89 -1.15
N VAL A 80 -0.87 15.97 -0.51
CA VAL A 80 -2.16 16.26 0.15
C VAL A 80 -2.00 17.23 1.30
N ARG A 81 -1.09 16.93 2.22
CA ARG A 81 -1.09 17.57 3.54
C ARG A 81 -0.47 18.96 3.55
N ARG A 82 0.64 19.15 2.83
CA ARG A 82 1.38 20.42 2.80
C ARG A 82 0.88 21.39 1.74
N ARG A 83 0.40 20.87 0.60
CA ARG A 83 -0.03 21.70 -0.54
C ARG A 83 -1.53 21.64 -0.81
N HIS A 84 -2.27 20.82 -0.08
CA HIS A 84 -3.72 20.66 -0.21
C HIS A 84 -4.14 20.17 -1.61
N LEU A 85 -3.23 19.47 -2.29
CA LEU A 85 -3.47 18.92 -3.61
C LEU A 85 -4.13 17.56 -3.49
N LEU A 86 -5.24 17.39 -4.20
CA LEU A 86 -5.99 16.14 -4.25
C LEU A 86 -6.32 15.79 -5.70
N PRO A 87 -6.41 14.49 -6.04
CA PRO A 87 -6.97 14.07 -7.31
C PRO A 87 -8.46 14.46 -7.39
N GLU A 88 -8.99 14.49 -8.62
CA GLU A 88 -10.44 14.51 -8.83
C GLU A 88 -11.10 13.24 -8.25
N PRO A 89 -12.37 13.31 -7.82
CA PRO A 89 -13.11 12.15 -7.33
C PRO A 89 -13.36 11.11 -8.44
N PRO A 90 -13.81 9.89 -8.07
CA PRO A 90 -14.25 8.88 -9.03
C PRO A 90 -15.30 9.42 -10.02
N GLY A 91 -15.39 8.77 -11.18
CA GLY A 91 -16.19 9.23 -12.33
C GLY A 91 -15.41 10.10 -13.32
N GLY A 92 -14.20 10.54 -12.96
CA GLY A 92 -13.21 11.11 -13.86
C GLY A 92 -12.24 10.06 -14.43
N ARG A 93 -10.94 10.39 -14.46
CA ARG A 93 -9.86 9.51 -14.95
C ARG A 93 -9.31 8.57 -13.89
N PHE A 94 -9.53 8.85 -12.60
CA PHE A 94 -8.99 8.06 -11.50
C PHE A 94 -10.03 7.07 -10.96
N VAL A 95 -9.63 5.80 -10.95
CA VAL A 95 -10.39 4.71 -10.31
C VAL A 95 -9.55 4.07 -9.19
N VAL A 96 -8.23 4.05 -9.33
CA VAL A 96 -7.30 3.47 -8.33
C VAL A 96 -6.60 4.59 -7.58
N TYR A 97 -6.76 4.57 -6.26
CA TYR A 97 -6.17 5.51 -5.31
C TYR A 97 -5.25 4.75 -4.35
N LEU A 98 -4.04 5.26 -4.15
CA LEU A 98 -3.03 4.69 -3.26
C LEU A 98 -2.72 5.71 -2.16
N GLY A 99 -3.03 5.36 -0.92
CA GLY A 99 -2.76 6.20 0.25
C GLY A 99 -1.44 5.85 0.91
N THR A 100 -0.52 6.80 1.02
CA THR A 100 0.80 6.55 1.62
C THR A 100 0.82 6.81 3.13
N GLY A 101 1.91 6.36 3.77
CA GLY A 101 2.25 6.75 5.14
C GLY A 101 2.73 8.20 5.22
N GLY A 102 2.85 8.71 6.44
CA GLY A 102 3.21 10.09 6.72
C GLY A 102 3.54 10.30 8.19
N PRO A 103 4.30 11.35 8.55
CA PRO A 103 4.63 11.65 9.93
C PRO A 103 3.53 12.47 10.63
N GLY A 104 3.52 12.48 11.96
CA GLY A 104 2.63 13.30 12.77
C GLY A 104 1.31 12.61 13.14
N HIS A 105 0.45 13.36 13.82
CA HIS A 105 -0.86 12.92 14.29
C HIS A 105 -1.87 12.86 13.12
N PRO A 106 -2.76 11.86 13.02
CA PRO A 106 -3.76 11.76 11.93
C PRO A 106 -4.88 12.81 12.00
N ASP A 107 -5.00 13.47 13.14
CA ASP A 107 -5.74 14.72 13.30
C ASP A 107 -4.78 15.92 13.10
N PRO A 108 -4.87 16.68 11.98
CA PRO A 108 -3.98 17.79 11.68
C PRO A 108 -4.09 18.93 12.69
N TYR A 109 -5.24 19.11 13.36
CA TYR A 109 -5.38 20.11 14.42
C TYR A 109 -4.48 19.85 15.63
N ARG A 110 -3.95 18.62 15.76
CA ARG A 110 -3.02 18.22 16.82
C ARG A 110 -1.55 18.27 16.40
N ASN A 111 -1.27 18.67 15.15
CA ASN A 111 0.08 18.87 14.64
C ASN A 111 0.51 20.33 14.83
N ASP A 112 0.92 20.63 16.05
CA ASP A 112 1.30 21.97 16.54
C ASP A 112 2.82 22.24 16.51
N GLY A 113 3.62 21.29 16.04
CA GLY A 113 5.08 21.33 16.03
C GLY A 113 5.74 21.12 17.41
N ILE A 114 4.97 21.00 18.48
CA ILE A 114 5.47 20.99 19.88
C ILE A 114 5.18 19.65 20.56
N ALA A 115 3.95 19.15 20.47
CA ALA A 115 3.56 17.89 21.07
C ALA A 115 4.44 16.75 20.51
N ALA A 116 4.89 15.82 21.36
CA ALA A 116 5.73 14.70 20.91
C ALA A 116 5.10 13.94 19.72
N GLY A 117 3.78 13.90 19.68
CA GLY A 117 2.97 13.29 18.65
C GLY A 117 2.89 14.02 17.31
N SER A 118 3.20 15.32 17.28
CA SER A 118 3.25 16.09 16.04
C SER A 118 4.50 15.79 15.23
N GLN A 119 5.51 15.16 15.85
CA GLN A 119 6.80 14.87 15.23
C GLN A 119 7.46 16.14 14.64
N GLY A 120 7.23 17.30 15.27
CA GLY A 120 7.75 18.59 14.83
C GLY A 120 6.98 19.21 13.66
N ILE A 121 5.87 18.61 13.24
CA ILE A 121 5.03 19.14 12.17
C ILE A 121 4.10 20.20 12.71
N VAL A 122 4.14 21.38 12.10
CA VAL A 122 3.06 22.37 12.14
C VAL A 122 2.24 22.19 10.88
N GLU A 123 0.96 21.89 11.02
CA GLU A 123 0.10 21.52 9.89
C GLU A 123 -1.09 22.47 9.74
N ASP A 124 -1.40 22.85 8.51
CA ASP A 124 -2.67 23.49 8.17
C ASP A 124 -3.75 22.40 8.00
N PRO A 125 -4.83 22.40 8.80
CA PRO A 125 -5.88 21.40 8.70
C PRO A 125 -6.79 21.53 7.47
N ALA A 126 -6.60 22.55 6.61
CA ALA A 126 -7.48 22.84 5.49
C ALA A 126 -7.61 21.70 4.46
N TRP A 127 -6.63 20.79 4.35
CA TRP A 127 -6.73 19.61 3.48
C TRP A 127 -7.73 18.57 3.98
N GLN A 128 -8.07 18.56 5.27
CA GLN A 128 -8.86 17.48 5.88
C GLN A 128 -10.26 17.37 5.27
N THR A 129 -10.99 18.48 5.19
CA THR A 129 -12.38 18.45 4.70
C THR A 129 -12.46 18.00 3.23
N PRO A 130 -11.66 18.56 2.30
CA PRO A 130 -11.60 18.06 0.92
C PRO A 130 -11.16 16.58 0.83
N CYS A 131 -10.19 16.16 1.64
CA CYS A 131 -9.77 14.76 1.68
C CYS A 131 -10.92 13.85 2.12
N PHE A 132 -11.68 14.23 3.15
CA PHE A 132 -12.82 13.45 3.62
C PHE A 132 -13.95 13.38 2.60
N GLN A 133 -14.15 14.44 1.81
CA GLN A 133 -15.08 14.43 0.69
C GLN A 133 -14.62 13.45 -0.41
N LEU A 134 -13.32 13.41 -0.71
CA LEU A 134 -12.76 12.42 -1.63
C LEU A 134 -12.94 10.99 -1.11
N LEU A 135 -12.65 10.73 0.16
CA LEU A 135 -12.84 9.39 0.77
C LEU A 135 -14.30 8.94 0.69
N GLU A 136 -15.25 9.85 0.93
CA GLU A 136 -16.68 9.55 0.80
C GLU A 136 -17.08 9.30 -0.66
N ALA A 137 -16.54 10.05 -1.60
CA ALA A 137 -16.77 9.82 -3.03
C ALA A 137 -16.22 8.46 -3.48
N ILE A 138 -15.02 8.07 -3.03
CA ILE A 138 -14.44 6.74 -3.28
C ILE A 138 -15.31 5.64 -2.65
N ARG A 139 -15.79 5.83 -1.42
CA ARG A 139 -16.64 4.84 -0.76
C ARG A 139 -17.99 4.65 -1.46
N SER A 140 -18.53 5.72 -2.02
CA SER A 140 -19.85 5.73 -2.68
C SER A 140 -19.81 5.18 -4.11
N ASP A 141 -18.63 5.16 -4.75
CA ASP A 141 -18.43 4.58 -6.07
C ASP A 141 -18.16 3.07 -5.95
N GLU A 142 -18.88 2.27 -6.75
CA GLU A 142 -18.79 0.81 -6.70
C GLU A 142 -17.53 0.23 -7.33
N ASP A 143 -16.86 1.01 -8.18
CA ASP A 143 -15.71 0.60 -8.98
C ASP A 143 -14.40 1.26 -8.49
N ALA A 144 -14.47 2.35 -7.73
CA ALA A 144 -13.32 3.01 -7.15
C ALA A 144 -12.63 2.16 -6.07
N VAL A 145 -11.30 2.32 -5.99
CA VAL A 145 -10.42 1.50 -5.15
C VAL A 145 -9.51 2.42 -4.33
N LEU A 146 -9.39 2.17 -3.04
CA LEU A 146 -8.40 2.80 -2.17
C LEU A 146 -7.60 1.74 -1.41
N LEU A 147 -6.29 1.69 -1.67
CA LEU A 147 -5.35 0.91 -0.88
C LEU A 147 -4.53 1.87 -0.02
N ALA A 148 -4.75 1.84 1.29
CA ALA A 148 -4.22 2.82 2.24
C ALA A 148 -3.22 2.20 3.20
N VAL A 149 -2.09 2.88 3.39
CA VAL A 149 -0.97 2.42 4.21
C VAL A 149 -0.67 3.41 5.33
N CYS A 150 -0.37 2.90 6.52
CA CYS A 150 0.13 3.62 7.69
C CYS A 150 -0.73 4.86 8.00
N HIS A 151 -0.23 6.08 7.75
CA HIS A 151 -0.97 7.30 8.05
C HIS A 151 -2.30 7.42 7.29
N THR A 152 -2.40 6.97 6.04
CA THR A 152 -3.72 6.99 5.36
C THR A 152 -4.70 6.01 6.01
N PHE A 153 -4.22 4.89 6.57
CA PHE A 153 -5.05 4.01 7.39
C PHE A 153 -5.52 4.72 8.67
N GLU A 154 -4.65 5.45 9.36
CA GLU A 154 -5.02 6.22 10.55
C GLU A 154 -6.08 7.29 10.23
N VAL A 155 -5.93 7.99 9.10
CA VAL A 155 -6.89 8.98 8.58
C VAL A 155 -8.24 8.31 8.27
N LEU A 156 -8.24 7.15 7.60
CA LEU A 156 -9.46 6.39 7.31
C LEU A 156 -10.16 5.93 8.60
N CYS A 157 -9.42 5.44 9.59
CA CYS A 157 -9.97 5.05 10.88
C CYS A 157 -10.64 6.24 11.60
N ARG A 158 -10.01 7.42 11.58
CA ARG A 158 -10.59 8.64 12.16
C ARG A 158 -11.82 9.11 11.40
N TRP A 159 -11.75 9.16 10.07
CA TRP A 159 -12.84 9.59 9.20
C TRP A 159 -14.09 8.72 9.36
N SER A 160 -13.90 7.40 9.35
CA SER A 160 -14.99 6.43 9.47
C SER A 160 -15.52 6.26 10.89
N GLY A 161 -14.74 6.69 11.90
CA GLY A 161 -15.00 6.38 13.30
C GLY A 161 -14.63 4.96 13.71
N ALA A 162 -13.91 4.20 12.87
CA ALA A 162 -13.53 2.81 13.17
C ALA A 162 -12.59 2.69 14.37
N ALA A 163 -11.69 3.66 14.56
CA ALA A 163 -10.74 3.64 15.66
C ALA A 163 -10.17 5.03 15.98
N GLN A 164 -9.76 5.23 17.23
CA GLN A 164 -9.15 6.47 17.71
C GLN A 164 -7.63 6.33 17.84
N PRO A 165 -6.86 7.38 17.50
CA PRO A 165 -5.41 7.36 17.64
C PRO A 165 -4.99 7.50 19.11
N VAL A 166 -4.23 6.53 19.60
CA VAL A 166 -3.63 6.53 20.93
C VAL A 166 -2.12 6.44 20.78
N MET A 167 -1.40 7.43 21.31
CA MET A 167 0.06 7.45 21.22
C MET A 167 0.66 6.29 22.01
N ARG A 168 1.61 5.58 21.40
CA ARG A 168 2.28 4.46 22.05
C ARG A 168 3.18 4.95 23.19
N GLY A 169 2.80 4.60 24.41
CA GLY A 169 3.56 4.93 25.62
C GLY A 169 4.77 4.01 25.84
N ARG A 170 5.62 4.39 26.80
CA ARG A 170 6.81 3.59 27.19
C ARG A 170 6.48 2.14 27.59
N VAL A 171 5.30 1.92 28.17
CA VAL A 171 4.84 0.57 28.57
C VAL A 171 4.69 -0.38 27.38
N LYS A 172 4.35 0.15 26.19
CA LYS A 172 4.29 -0.61 24.93
C LYS A 172 5.61 -0.59 24.12
N GLY A 173 6.71 -0.17 24.75
CA GLY A 173 8.02 -0.02 24.10
C GLY A 173 8.21 1.28 23.31
N GLY A 174 7.24 2.21 23.35
CA GLY A 174 7.29 3.43 22.54
C GLY A 174 6.90 3.19 21.07
N LYS A 175 7.52 3.94 20.15
CA LYS A 175 7.30 3.80 18.69
C LYS A 175 7.44 2.34 18.27
N SER A 176 6.44 1.84 17.57
CA SER A 176 6.49 0.50 16.96
C SER A 176 7.47 0.55 15.79
N SER A 177 8.46 -0.35 15.76
CA SER A 177 9.50 -0.34 14.72
C SER A 177 10.05 -1.73 14.46
N GLY A 178 10.22 -2.06 13.18
CA GLY A 178 10.83 -3.31 12.72
C GLY A 178 9.81 -4.39 12.39
N VAL A 179 10.26 -5.66 12.40
CA VAL A 179 9.40 -6.79 12.06
C VAL A 179 8.64 -7.28 13.29
N LEU A 180 7.31 -7.22 13.21
CA LEU A 180 6.38 -7.56 14.28
C LEU A 180 5.39 -8.64 13.82
N GLU A 181 4.38 -8.90 14.65
CA GLU A 181 3.35 -9.89 14.38
C GLU A 181 1.96 -9.28 14.54
N ASN A 182 1.09 -9.54 13.57
CA ASN A 182 -0.34 -9.27 13.66
C ASN A 182 -1.12 -10.60 13.64
N ILE A 183 -2.38 -10.53 14.05
CA ILE A 183 -3.28 -11.68 14.15
C ILE A 183 -4.55 -11.39 13.35
N LEU A 184 -4.86 -12.24 12.38
CA LEU A 184 -6.11 -12.21 11.62
C LEU A 184 -7.32 -12.42 12.55
N THR A 185 -8.36 -11.63 12.35
CA THR A 185 -9.65 -11.75 13.05
C THR A 185 -10.46 -12.94 12.54
N PRO A 186 -11.48 -13.42 13.27
CA PRO A 186 -12.43 -14.41 12.74
C PRO A 186 -13.07 -13.97 11.42
N GLU A 187 -13.43 -12.69 11.29
CA GLU A 187 -14.00 -12.12 10.07
C GLU A 187 -13.04 -12.25 8.88
N ALA A 188 -11.73 -12.09 9.10
CA ALA A 188 -10.73 -12.31 8.06
C ALA A 188 -10.61 -13.79 7.65
N LEU A 189 -10.87 -14.73 8.55
CA LEU A 189 -10.83 -16.17 8.22
C LEU A 189 -12.02 -16.59 7.36
N GLU A 190 -13.14 -15.90 7.49
CA GLU A 190 -14.35 -16.11 6.67
C GLU A 190 -14.33 -15.28 5.37
N HIS A 191 -13.43 -14.31 5.28
CA HIS A 191 -13.32 -13.42 4.14
C HIS A 191 -12.83 -14.18 2.87
N PRO A 192 -13.46 -14.01 1.69
CA PRO A 192 -13.09 -14.73 0.47
C PRO A 192 -11.62 -14.59 0.02
N TRP A 193 -11.05 -13.38 0.12
CA TRP A 193 -9.61 -13.14 -0.08
C TRP A 193 -8.73 -13.59 1.10
N PHE A 194 -8.97 -13.10 2.32
CA PHE A 194 -8.07 -13.37 3.47
C PHE A 194 -8.18 -14.79 4.05
N SER A 195 -9.21 -15.56 3.74
CA SER A 195 -9.25 -17.01 4.05
C SER A 195 -8.14 -17.77 3.32
N ARG A 196 -7.77 -17.34 2.11
CA ARG A 196 -6.62 -17.87 1.37
C ARG A 196 -5.31 -17.49 2.04
N PHE A 197 -5.19 -16.23 2.46
CA PHE A 197 -4.04 -15.79 3.25
C PHE A 197 -3.88 -16.63 4.53
N SER A 198 -4.97 -16.85 5.26
CA SER A 198 -5.02 -17.74 6.42
C SER A 198 -4.53 -19.15 6.07
N ALA A 199 -4.99 -19.74 4.96
CA ALA A 199 -4.57 -21.07 4.54
C ALA A 199 -3.07 -21.17 4.24
N ASP A 200 -2.45 -20.09 3.73
CA ASP A 200 -1.02 -20.03 3.42
C ASP A 200 -0.14 -19.76 4.65
N LEU A 201 -0.73 -19.35 5.79
CA LEU A 201 -0.02 -19.14 7.04
C LEU A 201 0.09 -20.45 7.84
N SER A 202 1.31 -20.80 8.28
CA SER A 202 1.60 -22.04 9.02
C SER A 202 0.80 -22.22 10.32
N GLY A 203 0.31 -21.13 10.91
CA GLY A 203 -0.57 -21.13 12.08
C GLY A 203 -1.98 -20.59 11.82
N GLY A 204 -2.37 -20.44 10.55
CA GLY A 204 -3.69 -19.98 10.13
C GLY A 204 -4.01 -18.50 10.36
N ARG A 205 -3.32 -17.81 11.28
CA ARG A 205 -3.75 -16.47 11.72
C ARG A 205 -2.63 -15.46 11.93
N ARG A 206 -1.40 -15.91 12.15
CA ARG A 206 -0.30 -15.04 12.57
C ARG A 206 0.55 -14.66 11.38
N LEU A 207 0.63 -13.37 11.11
CA LEU A 207 1.37 -12.80 9.98
C LEU A 207 2.52 -11.92 10.46
N ARG A 208 3.60 -11.85 9.66
CA ARG A 208 4.74 -10.97 9.91
C ARG A 208 4.55 -9.65 9.19
N VAL A 209 4.80 -8.54 9.86
CA VAL A 209 4.65 -7.20 9.30
C VAL A 209 5.89 -6.36 9.51
N MET A 210 6.22 -5.49 8.57
CA MET A 210 7.16 -4.39 8.77
C MET A 210 6.38 -3.20 9.34
N ASP A 211 6.69 -2.74 10.55
CA ASP A 211 5.97 -1.67 11.22
C ASP A 211 6.89 -0.47 11.53
N SER A 212 6.33 0.74 11.52
CA SER A 212 7.02 1.99 11.84
C SER A 212 6.02 3.09 12.20
N ARG A 213 5.32 2.91 13.33
CA ARG A 213 4.20 3.81 13.73
C ARG A 213 4.30 4.33 15.15
N LEU A 214 3.76 5.52 15.35
CA LEU A 214 3.71 6.19 16.65
C LEU A 214 2.35 6.01 17.35
N TYR A 215 1.29 5.75 16.59
CA TYR A 215 -0.07 5.60 17.11
C TYR A 215 -0.62 4.20 16.96
N ASP A 216 -1.33 3.78 17.99
CA ASP A 216 -2.26 2.66 17.94
C ASP A 216 -3.64 3.18 17.57
N MET A 217 -4.29 2.50 16.62
CA MET A 217 -5.68 2.76 16.30
C MET A 217 -6.54 1.85 17.16
N ILE A 218 -7.12 2.39 18.23
CA ILE A 218 -7.91 1.64 19.21
C ILE A 218 -9.40 1.74 18.84
N PRO A 219 -10.06 0.63 18.46
CA PRO A 219 -11.49 0.63 18.14
C PRO A 219 -12.35 0.53 19.41
N ASP A 220 -13.59 1.01 19.31
CA ASP A 220 -14.66 0.50 20.18
C ASP A 220 -15.10 -0.85 19.62
N ARG A 221 -14.64 -1.94 20.26
CA ARG A 221 -14.80 -3.31 19.75
C ARG A 221 -16.25 -3.75 19.63
N ASP A 222 -17.14 -3.20 20.44
CA ASP A 222 -18.56 -3.56 20.42
C ASP A 222 -19.35 -2.75 19.39
N ARG A 223 -18.72 -1.74 18.76
CA ARG A 223 -19.39 -0.72 17.95
C ARG A 223 -18.54 -0.25 16.76
N LEU A 224 -17.99 -1.19 16.00
CA LEU A 224 -17.42 -0.82 14.71
C LEU A 224 -18.52 -0.24 13.79
N PRO A 225 -18.22 0.84 13.03
CA PRO A 225 -19.18 1.40 12.08
C PRO A 225 -19.66 0.36 11.07
N SER A 226 -20.93 0.46 10.67
CA SER A 226 -21.50 -0.43 9.66
C SER A 226 -20.67 -0.39 8.37
N GLY A 227 -20.35 -1.56 7.84
CA GLY A 227 -19.53 -1.72 6.64
C GLY A 227 -18.02 -1.76 6.88
N VAL A 228 -17.54 -1.53 8.10
CA VAL A 228 -16.13 -1.72 8.45
C VAL A 228 -15.92 -3.13 9.00
N ILE A 229 -15.08 -3.90 8.31
CA ILE A 229 -14.68 -5.25 8.71
C ILE A 229 -13.26 -5.18 9.30
N PRO A 230 -13.06 -5.54 10.58
CA PRO A 230 -11.72 -5.62 11.14
C PRO A 230 -11.02 -6.85 10.56
N ILE A 231 -9.85 -6.69 9.95
CA ILE A 231 -9.12 -7.80 9.32
C ILE A 231 -8.01 -8.32 10.24
N SER A 232 -7.31 -7.46 10.97
CA SER A 232 -6.30 -7.89 11.92
C SER A 232 -6.07 -6.91 13.06
N TYR A 233 -5.53 -7.44 14.15
CA TYR A 233 -5.02 -6.68 15.28
C TYR A 233 -3.54 -6.96 15.49
N GLU A 234 -2.85 -6.04 16.18
CA GLU A 234 -1.47 -6.29 16.63
C GLU A 234 -1.42 -7.50 17.57
N ALA A 235 -0.30 -8.22 17.59
CA ALA A 235 0.06 -9.07 18.72
C ALA A 235 0.87 -8.24 19.73
N VAL A 236 0.72 -8.52 21.02
CA VAL A 236 1.49 -7.83 22.09
C VAL A 236 3.00 -8.05 21.93
N SER A 237 3.37 -9.24 21.46
CA SER A 237 4.73 -9.62 21.08
C SER A 237 4.65 -10.75 20.06
N ILE A 238 5.78 -11.09 19.44
CA ILE A 238 5.88 -12.28 18.59
C ILE A 238 5.44 -13.53 19.37
N GLY A 239 4.48 -14.29 18.85
CA GLY A 239 3.88 -15.44 19.51
C GLY A 239 2.96 -15.12 20.69
N GLY A 240 2.82 -13.83 21.06
CA GLY A 240 2.04 -13.36 22.18
C GLY A 240 0.53 -13.34 21.91
N PRO A 241 -0.29 -12.93 22.90
CA PRO A 241 -1.72 -12.75 22.71
C PRO A 241 -2.02 -11.59 21.75
N GLN A 242 -3.25 -11.55 21.24
CA GLN A 242 -3.75 -10.41 20.49
C GLN A 242 -3.80 -9.17 21.40
N GLY A 243 -3.28 -8.06 20.90
CA GLY A 243 -3.37 -6.74 21.50
C GLY A 243 -4.71 -6.06 21.21
N ASP A 244 -4.78 -4.77 21.51
CA ASP A 244 -5.95 -3.91 21.34
C ASP A 244 -5.94 -3.11 20.03
N ALA A 245 -4.76 -2.80 19.48
CA ALA A 245 -4.62 -1.98 18.29
C ALA A 245 -5.10 -2.70 17.02
N LEU A 246 -6.03 -2.07 16.32
CA LEU A 246 -6.48 -2.47 14.99
C LEU A 246 -5.37 -2.15 13.98
N THR A 247 -5.04 -3.12 13.14
CA THR A 247 -3.91 -3.00 12.20
C THR A 247 -4.32 -3.14 10.75
N MET A 248 -5.52 -3.65 10.47
CA MET A 248 -6.07 -3.74 9.12
C MET A 248 -7.59 -3.65 9.15
N ILE A 249 -8.17 -2.95 8.17
CA ILE A 249 -9.62 -2.91 7.93
C ILE A 249 -9.94 -3.03 6.44
N GLU A 250 -11.08 -3.64 6.15
CA GLU A 250 -11.78 -3.51 4.87
C GLU A 250 -13.04 -2.66 5.09
N MET A 251 -13.33 -1.72 4.21
CA MET A 251 -14.59 -0.94 4.26
C MET A 251 -15.55 -1.28 3.11
N ALA A 252 -15.06 -1.99 2.11
CA ALA A 252 -15.76 -2.18 0.85
C ALA A 252 -15.04 -3.18 -0.06
N ARG A 253 -15.83 -4.00 -0.76
CA ARG A 253 -15.38 -5.08 -1.64
C ARG A 253 -15.76 -4.86 -3.10
N ASP A 254 -15.02 -5.43 -4.03
CA ASP A 254 -15.36 -5.39 -5.46
C ASP A 254 -16.73 -6.04 -5.76
N ARG A 255 -17.25 -5.84 -6.98
CA ARG A 255 -18.54 -6.41 -7.41
C ARG A 255 -18.56 -7.94 -7.41
N GLY A 256 -17.40 -8.59 -7.62
CA GLY A 256 -17.26 -10.04 -7.52
C GLY A 256 -17.36 -10.55 -6.08
N GLY A 257 -17.31 -9.66 -5.09
CA GLY A 257 -17.43 -10.02 -3.68
C GLY A 257 -16.19 -10.76 -3.15
N VAL A 258 -15.05 -10.68 -3.83
CA VAL A 258 -13.81 -11.37 -3.45
C VAL A 258 -12.72 -10.40 -3.03
N MET A 259 -12.36 -9.45 -3.89
CA MET A 259 -11.20 -8.58 -3.70
C MET A 259 -11.62 -7.31 -2.95
N PRO A 260 -10.92 -6.91 -1.86
CA PRO A 260 -11.22 -5.65 -1.20
C PRO A 260 -10.95 -4.47 -2.15
N ARG A 261 -11.88 -3.50 -2.17
CA ARG A 261 -11.75 -2.24 -2.92
C ARG A 261 -11.23 -1.13 -2.01
N ILE A 262 -11.67 -1.07 -0.76
CA ILE A 262 -11.13 -0.16 0.25
C ILE A 262 -10.48 -1.01 1.33
N LEU A 263 -9.16 -1.15 1.21
CA LEU A 263 -8.32 -1.89 2.15
C LEU A 263 -7.34 -0.91 2.77
N ALA A 264 -7.24 -0.93 4.10
CA ALA A 264 -6.33 -0.07 4.82
C ALA A 264 -5.54 -0.86 5.85
N VAL A 265 -4.23 -0.60 5.92
CA VAL A 265 -3.30 -1.30 6.80
C VAL A 265 -2.38 -0.32 7.52
N ASN A 266 -2.08 -0.59 8.79
CA ASN A 266 -1.23 0.29 9.61
C ASN A 266 0.27 0.03 9.42
N HIS A 267 0.61 -1.18 8.96
CA HIS A 267 1.99 -1.60 8.70
C HIS A 267 2.41 -1.22 7.26
N HIS A 268 3.65 -1.56 6.88
CA HIS A 268 4.28 -1.19 5.62
C HIS A 268 4.49 -2.41 4.69
N PRO A 269 3.41 -2.97 4.10
CA PRO A 269 3.54 -4.08 3.16
C PRO A 269 4.26 -3.71 1.87
N GLU A 270 4.47 -2.44 1.57
CA GLU A 270 5.26 -1.96 0.44
C GLU A 270 6.78 -2.11 0.66
N ILE A 271 7.24 -2.18 1.91
CA ILE A 271 8.67 -2.22 2.28
C ILE A 271 9.10 -3.67 2.58
N VAL A 272 9.34 -4.46 1.53
CA VAL A 272 9.58 -5.91 1.66
C VAL A 272 10.92 -6.33 1.09
N ASN A 273 11.25 -5.85 -0.11
CA ASN A 273 12.49 -6.23 -0.78
C ASN A 273 13.65 -5.43 -0.19
N ARG A 274 14.28 -5.95 0.86
CA ARG A 274 15.40 -5.31 1.57
C ARG A 274 16.51 -4.81 0.66
N ALA A 275 16.88 -5.59 -0.36
CA ALA A 275 17.93 -5.18 -1.30
C ALA A 275 17.50 -3.94 -2.10
N ARG A 276 16.24 -3.90 -2.54
CA ARG A 276 15.66 -2.74 -3.24
C ARG A 276 15.52 -1.53 -2.32
N GLU A 277 14.98 -1.73 -1.12
CA GLU A 277 14.83 -0.66 -0.14
C GLU A 277 16.18 -0.03 0.20
N ARG A 278 17.24 -0.85 0.30
CA ARG A 278 18.60 -0.35 0.49
C ARG A 278 19.09 0.49 -0.69
N LEU A 279 18.82 0.09 -1.93
CA LEU A 279 19.16 0.88 -3.13
C LEU A 279 18.43 2.24 -3.13
N ILE A 280 17.13 2.27 -2.81
CA ILE A 280 16.36 3.52 -2.72
C ILE A 280 16.94 4.43 -1.63
N LEU A 281 17.29 3.87 -0.46
CA LEU A 281 17.93 4.61 0.63
C LEU A 281 19.30 5.18 0.23
N GLU A 282 20.13 4.38 -0.45
CA GLU A 282 21.45 4.78 -0.95
C GLU A 282 21.33 5.92 -1.98
N GLU A 283 20.39 5.82 -2.93
CA GLU A 283 20.13 6.86 -3.93
C GLU A 283 19.64 8.16 -3.30
N LYS A 284 18.77 8.11 -2.29
CA LYS A 284 18.29 9.30 -1.58
C LYS A 284 19.40 10.00 -0.82
N LEU A 285 20.24 9.22 -0.12
CA LEU A 285 21.37 9.77 0.60
C LEU A 285 22.39 10.39 -0.36
N ALA A 286 22.67 9.72 -1.49
CA ALA A 286 23.57 10.24 -2.51
C ALA A 286 23.08 11.55 -3.14
N ARG A 287 21.75 11.72 -3.30
CA ARG A 287 21.11 12.94 -3.79
C ARG A 287 21.03 14.06 -2.74
N GLY A 288 21.29 13.76 -1.47
CA GLY A 288 21.13 14.72 -0.37
C GLY A 288 19.67 14.93 0.05
N ASP A 289 18.75 14.07 -0.39
CA ASP A 289 17.32 14.13 -0.06
C ASP A 289 17.07 13.82 1.43
N VAL A 290 18.03 13.15 2.09
CA VAL A 290 17.93 12.66 3.48
C VAL A 290 19.23 12.91 4.24
N THR A 291 19.13 13.03 5.57
CA THR A 291 20.31 13.09 6.45
C THR A 291 20.93 11.70 6.64
N ARG A 292 22.20 11.66 7.06
CA ARG A 292 22.88 10.41 7.44
C ARG A 292 22.14 9.67 8.54
N GLU A 293 21.66 10.39 9.55
CA GLU A 293 20.89 9.84 10.67
C GLU A 293 19.59 9.17 10.18
N TRP A 294 18.84 9.84 9.31
CA TRP A 294 17.61 9.29 8.72
C TRP A 294 17.87 8.00 7.94
N TYR A 295 18.98 7.98 7.18
CA TYR A 295 19.45 6.80 6.45
C TYR A 295 19.80 5.65 7.42
N GLU A 296 20.57 5.93 8.47
CA GLU A 296 21.04 4.91 9.42
C GLU A 296 19.89 4.28 10.23
N GLU A 297 18.89 5.05 10.65
CA GLU A 297 17.68 4.53 11.32
C GLU A 297 17.00 3.46 10.46
N ARG A 298 16.80 3.76 9.17
CA ARG A 298 16.06 2.89 8.23
C ARG A 298 16.92 1.74 7.70
N ALA A 299 18.20 1.98 7.44
CA ALA A 299 19.14 0.93 7.07
C ALA A 299 19.26 -0.11 8.19
N THR A 300 19.24 0.31 9.46
CA THR A 300 19.24 -0.60 10.61
C THR A 300 17.98 -1.46 10.64
N ALA A 301 16.80 -0.86 10.46
CA ALA A 301 15.52 -1.60 10.42
C ALA A 301 15.47 -2.65 9.28
N LEU A 302 16.07 -2.35 8.12
CA LEU A 302 16.14 -3.24 6.96
C LEU A 302 17.19 -4.35 7.12
N THR A 303 18.30 -4.10 7.81
CA THR A 303 19.42 -5.04 7.93
C THR A 303 19.35 -5.92 9.18
N HIS A 304 18.50 -5.58 10.15
CA HIS A 304 18.30 -6.40 11.33
C HIS A 304 17.79 -7.80 10.94
N ARG A 305 18.53 -8.84 11.35
CA ARG A 305 18.10 -10.24 11.21
C ARG A 305 17.15 -10.55 12.35
N TYR A 306 15.91 -10.86 11.99
CA TYR A 306 14.88 -11.21 12.96
C TYR A 306 14.94 -12.71 13.26
N PRO A 307 14.69 -13.14 14.50
CA PRO A 307 14.72 -14.56 14.86
C PRO A 307 13.65 -15.35 14.09
N GLY A 308 14.05 -16.50 13.54
CA GLY A 308 13.19 -17.45 12.81
C GLY A 308 13.46 -17.49 11.30
N GLU A 309 13.71 -18.69 10.77
CA GLU A 309 14.13 -18.94 9.38
C GLU A 309 13.06 -18.57 8.32
N ASP A 310 11.82 -18.27 8.72
CA ASP A 310 10.69 -17.97 7.81
C ASP A 310 10.22 -16.50 7.79
N SER A 311 10.88 -15.58 8.50
CA SER A 311 10.36 -14.21 8.66
C SER A 311 10.27 -13.43 7.33
N GLU A 312 11.21 -13.62 6.41
CA GLU A 312 11.18 -12.95 5.10
C GLU A 312 10.04 -13.49 4.23
N ARG A 313 9.88 -14.82 4.17
CA ARG A 313 8.77 -15.46 3.46
C ARG A 313 7.41 -14.95 3.94
N LEU A 314 7.23 -14.84 5.26
CA LEU A 314 5.98 -14.37 5.84
C LEU A 314 5.72 -12.87 5.60
N LEU A 315 6.78 -12.05 5.53
CA LEU A 315 6.65 -10.63 5.12
C LEU A 315 6.22 -10.51 3.66
N HIS A 316 6.80 -11.31 2.77
CA HIS A 316 6.38 -11.39 1.36
C HIS A 316 4.92 -11.82 1.24
N LEU A 317 4.54 -12.90 1.92
CA LEU A 317 3.16 -13.38 1.90
C LEU A 317 2.18 -12.31 2.41
N THR A 318 2.54 -11.60 3.48
CA THR A 318 1.72 -10.51 3.99
C THR A 318 1.60 -9.39 2.95
N SER A 319 2.71 -8.97 2.35
CA SER A 319 2.71 -7.94 1.31
C SER A 319 1.82 -8.28 0.13
N ASP A 320 1.89 -9.52 -0.34
CA ASP A 320 1.07 -10.01 -1.44
C ASP A 320 -0.41 -9.86 -1.12
N TYR A 321 -0.84 -10.38 0.05
CA TYR A 321 -2.25 -10.37 0.42
C TYR A 321 -2.80 -9.01 0.87
N THR A 322 -1.95 -8.13 1.39
CA THR A 322 -2.41 -6.87 1.99
C THR A 322 -2.14 -5.62 1.15
N LEU A 323 -1.39 -5.73 0.05
CA LEU A 323 -1.16 -4.63 -0.88
C LEU A 323 -0.95 -5.08 -2.33
N LEU A 324 0.04 -5.93 -2.61
CA LEU A 324 0.55 -6.11 -3.97
C LEU A 324 -0.44 -6.86 -4.88
N ALA A 325 -1.04 -7.95 -4.42
CA ALA A 325 -2.03 -8.67 -5.21
C ALA A 325 -3.36 -7.89 -5.35
N PRO A 326 -3.91 -7.24 -4.30
CA PRO A 326 -5.02 -6.30 -4.48
C PRO A 326 -4.71 -5.19 -5.49
N MET A 327 -3.52 -4.59 -5.43
CA MET A 327 -3.07 -3.58 -6.40
C MET A 327 -3.03 -4.17 -7.82
N GLN A 328 -2.40 -5.33 -7.99
CA GLN A 328 -2.29 -6.00 -9.28
C GLN A 328 -3.67 -6.34 -9.86
N PHE A 329 -4.58 -6.87 -9.05
CA PHE A 329 -5.95 -7.18 -9.46
C PHE A 329 -6.65 -5.95 -10.04
N HIS A 330 -6.64 -4.84 -9.30
CA HIS A 330 -7.32 -3.62 -9.73
C HIS A 330 -6.63 -2.97 -10.94
N LEU A 331 -5.31 -3.00 -11.03
CA LEU A 331 -4.58 -2.50 -12.20
C LEU A 331 -4.80 -3.35 -13.46
N HIS A 332 -4.85 -4.68 -13.33
CA HIS A 332 -5.21 -5.59 -14.43
C HIS A 332 -6.63 -5.29 -14.93
N ARG A 333 -7.59 -5.12 -14.01
CA ARG A 333 -8.97 -4.76 -14.34
C ARG A 333 -9.03 -3.42 -15.09
N GLN A 334 -8.34 -2.38 -14.61
CA GLN A 334 -8.33 -1.09 -15.29
C GLN A 334 -7.66 -1.14 -16.66
N LEU A 335 -6.59 -1.93 -16.82
CA LEU A 335 -5.96 -2.15 -18.12
C LEU A 335 -6.92 -2.82 -19.10
N ARG A 336 -7.60 -3.88 -18.67
CA ARG A 336 -8.61 -4.59 -19.47
C ARG A 336 -9.76 -3.67 -19.89
N LEU A 337 -10.40 -3.00 -18.93
CA LEU A 337 -11.49 -2.07 -19.21
C LEU A 337 -11.06 -0.93 -20.14
N ARG A 338 -9.82 -0.45 -20.02
CA ARG A 338 -9.31 0.58 -20.91
C ARG A 338 -9.08 0.06 -22.33
N ALA A 339 -8.51 -1.13 -22.47
CA ALA A 339 -8.31 -1.77 -23.77
C ALA A 339 -9.64 -2.03 -24.47
N GLU A 340 -10.64 -2.56 -23.75
CA GLU A 340 -12.00 -2.77 -24.25
C GLU A 340 -12.62 -1.46 -24.76
N LYS A 341 -12.51 -0.37 -24.00
CA LYS A 341 -13.00 0.95 -24.40
C LYS A 341 -12.35 1.48 -25.69
N LEU A 342 -11.11 1.09 -25.96
CA LEU A 342 -10.36 1.48 -27.15
C LEU A 342 -10.48 0.46 -28.30
N GLY A 343 -11.21 -0.64 -28.12
CA GLY A 343 -11.30 -1.72 -29.10
C GLY A 343 -9.99 -2.49 -29.29
N ILE A 344 -9.12 -2.50 -28.26
CA ILE A 344 -7.86 -3.24 -28.25
C ILE A 344 -8.09 -4.57 -27.53
N GLU A 345 -7.80 -5.68 -28.20
CA GLU A 345 -7.83 -7.00 -27.59
C GLU A 345 -6.54 -7.25 -26.81
N ILE A 346 -6.67 -7.57 -25.52
CA ILE A 346 -5.53 -7.95 -24.66
C ILE A 346 -5.85 -9.22 -23.87
N GLY A 347 -4.85 -10.07 -23.68
CA GLY A 347 -4.98 -11.33 -22.93
C GLY A 347 -4.86 -11.19 -21.40
N VAL A 348 -5.27 -10.04 -20.83
CA VAL A 348 -5.17 -9.76 -19.39
C VAL A 348 -6.55 -9.80 -18.75
N HIS A 349 -6.66 -10.58 -17.68
CA HIS A 349 -7.83 -10.57 -16.81
C HIS A 349 -7.39 -10.50 -15.35
N GLU A 350 -8.15 -9.79 -14.52
CA GLU A 350 -7.88 -9.65 -13.10
C GLU A 350 -7.96 -10.97 -12.33
N ASP A 351 -8.79 -11.92 -12.78
CA ASP A 351 -8.94 -13.26 -12.17
C ASP A 351 -7.63 -14.07 -12.17
N GLN A 352 -6.71 -13.79 -13.10
CA GLN A 352 -5.38 -14.40 -13.11
C GLN A 352 -4.60 -14.12 -11.83
N VAL A 353 -4.91 -13.04 -11.11
CA VAL A 353 -4.31 -12.73 -9.80
C VAL A 353 -4.88 -13.63 -8.71
N GLN A 354 -6.17 -13.97 -8.81
CA GLN A 354 -6.84 -14.85 -7.86
C GLN A 354 -6.47 -16.33 -8.08
N GLU A 355 -6.12 -16.73 -9.29
CA GLU A 355 -5.78 -18.12 -9.64
C GLU A 355 -4.33 -18.49 -9.35
N ARG A 356 -3.45 -17.51 -9.08
CA ARG A 356 -2.05 -17.79 -8.78
C ARG A 356 -1.93 -18.48 -7.42
N PRO A 357 -1.27 -19.64 -7.33
CA PRO A 357 -0.83 -20.16 -6.03
C PRO A 357 0.15 -19.15 -5.40
N SER A 358 0.08 -18.96 -4.08
CA SER A 358 1.06 -18.14 -3.37
C SER A 358 2.43 -18.86 -3.47
N ASN A 359 3.24 -18.54 -4.48
CA ASN A 359 4.58 -19.10 -4.62
C ASN A 359 5.53 -18.40 -3.64
N ALA A 360 5.30 -18.61 -2.34
CA ALA A 360 6.19 -18.20 -1.27
C ALA A 360 7.41 -19.15 -1.12
N THR A 361 7.56 -20.13 -2.01
CA THR A 361 8.61 -21.17 -1.98
C THR A 361 9.71 -21.03 -3.03
N GLU A 362 9.58 -20.13 -4.01
CA GLU A 362 10.65 -19.90 -4.98
C GLU A 362 11.29 -18.53 -4.76
N GLY A 363 12.49 -18.55 -4.18
CA GLY A 363 13.43 -17.46 -4.39
C GLY A 363 13.64 -17.20 -5.90
N PRO A 364 14.25 -16.08 -6.27
CA PRO A 364 14.37 -15.63 -7.67
C PRO A 364 15.09 -16.59 -8.63
N GLU A 365 15.60 -17.73 -8.14
CA GLU A 365 16.28 -18.76 -8.91
C GLU A 365 15.38 -19.92 -9.39
N GLY A 366 14.13 -20.06 -8.90
CA GLY A 366 13.25 -21.19 -9.24
C GLY A 366 12.39 -21.04 -10.51
N ARG A 367 12.21 -19.81 -11.03
CA ARG A 367 11.17 -19.51 -12.05
C ARG A 367 11.45 -19.99 -13.49
N LEU A 368 12.35 -20.94 -13.71
CA LEU A 368 12.73 -21.41 -15.06
C LEU A 368 12.88 -22.93 -15.19
N GLU A 369 11.96 -23.73 -14.65
CA GLU A 369 11.81 -25.13 -15.08
C GLU A 369 10.34 -25.49 -15.22
N GLY A 370 9.70 -25.00 -16.29
CA GLY A 370 8.27 -25.29 -16.50
C GLY A 370 7.70 -24.88 -17.85
N ALA A 371 8.53 -24.74 -18.89
CA ALA A 371 8.02 -24.57 -20.24
C ALA A 371 9.06 -25.03 -21.27
N GLY A 372 8.86 -26.25 -21.78
CA GLY A 372 9.41 -26.64 -23.08
C GLY A 372 10.12 -27.98 -23.13
N VAL A 373 9.36 -29.08 -23.23
CA VAL A 373 9.67 -30.15 -24.21
C VAL A 373 8.35 -30.75 -24.72
N LEU A 374 7.81 -30.13 -25.77
CA LEU A 374 7.09 -30.77 -26.88
C LEU A 374 7.77 -30.17 -28.11
N SER A 375 8.27 -30.86 -29.13
CA SER A 375 8.11 -32.24 -29.60
C SER A 375 9.13 -32.44 -30.73
N HIS A 376 9.72 -33.63 -30.86
CA HIS A 376 9.74 -34.44 -32.09
C HIS A 376 10.41 -35.78 -31.85
#